data_AF-A0A545AXL4-F1
#
_entry.id   AF-A0A545AXL4-F1
#
_cell.length_a   1.000
_cell.length_b   1.000
_cell.length_c   1.000
_cell.angle_alpha   90.00
_cell.angle_beta   90.00
_cell.angle_gamma   90.00
#
_symmetry.space_group_name_H-M   'P 1'
#
loop_
_entity.id
_entity.type
_entity.pdbx_description
1 polymer ?
#
loop_
_entity_poly.entity_id
_entity_poly.type
_entity_poly.pdbx_seq_one_letter_code
_entity_poly.pdbx_strand_id
1 'polypeptide(L)'
;MDVGGRSSVVVWSWRPAGGREVGMSTTSAVAAGLVLAAAGALVWIVAGLGARRRLRRQGFVGIRLPVTMKSDDAWAAAHVAAAPMLRIGAAAAILGGLGGVVAGAVGAGTVAQGLFWVGTAGLVGWVIAATVPAVRAARREP
;
A
#
# COMPACT_ATOMS: atom_id res chain seq x y z
N MET A 1 -47.11 -9.72 56.93
CA MET A 1 -46.70 -10.12 55.57
C MET A 1 -46.67 -8.86 54.74
N ASP A 2 -45.48 -8.35 54.44
CA ASP A 2 -45.29 -7.14 53.64
C ASP A 2 -44.17 -7.44 52.63
N VAL A 3 -44.55 -7.52 51.37
CA VAL A 3 -43.68 -7.87 50.24
C VAL A 3 -43.29 -6.58 49.54
N GLY A 4 -42.21 -5.96 50.02
CA GLY A 4 -41.67 -4.69 49.50
C GLY A 4 -40.32 -4.84 48.81
N GLY A 5 -40.22 -5.72 47.81
CA GLY A 5 -39.01 -5.88 46.99
C GLY A 5 -38.87 -4.75 45.97
N ARG A 6 -38.11 -3.70 46.30
CA ARG A 6 -37.69 -2.68 45.32
C ARG A 6 -36.54 -3.22 44.49
N SER A 7 -36.81 -3.67 43.28
CA SER A 7 -35.79 -3.92 42.26
C SER A 7 -35.19 -2.59 41.81
N SER A 8 -34.01 -2.25 42.34
CA SER A 8 -33.20 -1.16 41.78
C SER A 8 -32.70 -1.60 40.41
N VAL A 9 -33.38 -1.17 39.35
CA VAL A 9 -32.88 -1.29 37.98
C VAL A 9 -31.64 -0.41 37.87
N VAL A 10 -30.47 -1.04 37.92
CA VAL A 10 -29.19 -0.37 37.66
C VAL A 10 -29.12 -0.12 36.16
N VAL A 11 -29.52 1.09 35.73
CA VAL A 11 -29.33 1.55 34.35
C VAL A 11 -27.85 1.84 34.18
N TRP A 12 -27.13 0.90 33.56
CA TRP A 12 -25.75 1.12 33.11
C TRP A 12 -25.76 2.13 31.96
N SER A 13 -25.52 3.41 32.26
CA SER A 13 -25.23 4.41 31.24
C SER A 13 -23.77 4.27 30.81
N TRP A 14 -23.52 3.59 29.69
CA TRP A 14 -22.21 3.57 29.06
C TRP A 14 -21.85 5.01 28.63
N ARG A 15 -20.81 5.59 29.25
CA ARG A 15 -20.15 6.80 28.73
C ARG A 15 -18.91 6.37 27.96
N PRO A 16 -18.79 6.66 26.66
CA PRO A 16 -17.53 6.43 25.95
C PRO A 16 -16.44 7.23 26.66
N ALA A 17 -15.42 6.52 27.16
CA ALA A 17 -14.22 7.16 27.66
C ALA A 17 -13.58 7.91 26.49
N GLY A 18 -13.64 9.25 26.53
CA GLY A 18 -12.89 10.19 25.71
C GLY A 18 -12.74 9.80 24.25
N GLY A 19 -13.65 10.29 23.40
CA GLY A 19 -13.49 10.26 21.94
C GLY A 19 -12.24 11.03 21.53
N ARG A 20 -11.08 10.35 21.54
CA ARG A 20 -9.97 10.76 20.71
C ARG A 20 -10.40 10.42 19.30
N GLU A 21 -10.77 11.42 18.53
CA GLU A 21 -10.84 11.26 17.08
C GLU A 21 -9.53 10.59 16.66
N VAL A 22 -9.62 9.36 16.13
CA VAL A 22 -8.46 8.64 15.60
C VAL A 22 -8.10 9.26 14.25
N GLY A 23 -7.90 10.57 14.25
CA GLY A 23 -7.37 11.34 13.14
C GLY A 23 -5.85 11.24 13.17
N MET A 24 -5.25 11.04 12.00
CA MET A 24 -3.80 11.10 11.84
C MET A 24 -3.33 12.49 12.29
N SER A 25 -2.49 12.56 13.33
CA SER A 25 -1.84 13.82 13.70
C SER A 25 -1.06 14.36 12.51
N THR A 26 -0.95 15.67 12.35
CA THR A 26 -0.25 16.31 11.22
C THR A 26 1.14 15.70 10.97
N THR A 27 1.91 15.48 12.05
CA THR A 27 3.23 14.85 11.98
C THR A 27 3.17 13.42 11.42
N SER A 28 2.19 12.62 11.85
CA SER A 28 2.02 11.25 11.36
C SER A 28 1.53 11.20 9.90
N ALA A 29 0.67 12.12 9.48
CA ALA A 29 0.21 12.24 8.10
C ALA A 29 1.36 12.57 7.14
N VAL A 30 2.19 13.56 7.51
CA VAL A 30 3.36 13.94 6.71
C VAL A 30 4.37 12.79 6.64
N ALA A 31 4.69 12.16 7.78
CA ALA A 31 5.62 11.03 7.80
C ALA A 31 5.13 9.86 6.93
N ALA A 32 3.86 9.47 7.08
CA ALA A 32 3.28 8.37 6.30
C ALA A 32 3.22 8.69 4.80
N GLY A 33 2.87 9.93 4.44
CA GLY A 33 2.85 10.38 3.06
C GLY A 33 4.24 10.34 2.41
N LEU A 34 5.28 10.78 3.14
CA LEU A 34 6.67 10.70 2.67
C LEU A 34 7.14 9.25 2.49
N VAL A 35 6.83 8.37 3.44
CA VAL A 35 7.16 6.94 3.35
C VAL A 35 6.48 6.30 2.14
N LEU A 36 5.20 6.59 1.91
CA LEU A 36 4.44 6.07 0.77
C LEU A 36 5.03 6.58 -0.55
N ALA A 37 5.34 7.87 -0.64
CA ALA A 37 5.95 8.45 -1.83
C ALA A 37 7.34 7.84 -2.11
N ALA A 38 8.16 7.64 -1.08
CA ALA A 38 9.47 6.99 -1.20
C ALA A 38 9.34 5.52 -1.65
N ALA A 39 8.38 4.78 -1.11
CA ALA A 39 8.08 3.42 -1.53
C ALA A 39 7.64 3.37 -3.00
N GLY A 40 6.76 4.29 -3.42
CA GLY A 40 6.37 4.44 -4.82
C GLY A 40 7.55 4.74 -5.73
N ALA A 41 8.43 5.68 -5.35
CA ALA A 41 9.63 6.00 -6.11
C ALA A 41 10.58 4.79 -6.25
N LEU A 42 10.78 4.02 -5.17
CA LEU A 42 11.58 2.80 -5.21
C LEU A 42 10.99 1.80 -6.22
N VAL A 43 9.68 1.52 -6.15
CA VAL A 43 9.01 0.62 -7.09
C VAL A 43 9.09 1.14 -8.53
N TRP A 44 8.99 2.45 -8.75
CA TRP A 44 9.16 3.06 -10.07
C TRP A 44 10.56 2.80 -10.64
N ILE A 45 11.60 2.97 -9.83
CA ILE A 45 12.99 2.71 -10.21
C ILE A 45 13.17 1.22 -10.55
N VAL A 46 12.68 0.33 -9.70
CA VAL A 46 12.74 -1.12 -9.93
C VAL A 46 12.03 -1.53 -11.21
N ALA A 47 10.83 -0.99 -11.46
CA ALA A 47 10.08 -1.22 -12.70
C ALA A 47 10.85 -0.68 -13.92
N GLY A 48 11.54 0.45 -13.78
CA GLY A 48 12.44 1.01 -14.79
C GLY A 48 13.62 0.10 -15.12
N LEU A 49 14.28 -0.45 -14.10
CA LEU A 49 15.38 -1.41 -14.26
C LEU A 49 14.89 -2.73 -14.88
N GLY A 50 13.73 -3.22 -14.46
CA GLY A 50 13.07 -4.41 -15.00
C GLY A 50 12.74 -4.25 -16.49
N ALA A 51 12.11 -3.13 -16.87
CA ALA A 51 11.78 -2.82 -18.27
C ALA A 51 13.01 -2.77 -19.19
N ARG A 52 14.16 -2.35 -18.66
CA ARG A 52 15.43 -2.25 -19.41
C ARG A 52 16.26 -3.53 -19.36
N ARG A 53 15.72 -4.63 -18.80
CA ARG A 53 16.46 -5.89 -18.54
C ARG A 53 17.76 -5.70 -17.74
N ARG A 54 17.85 -4.63 -16.94
CA ARG A 54 19.02 -4.34 -16.09
C ARG A 54 18.86 -4.87 -14.66
N LEU A 55 17.67 -5.35 -14.32
CA LEU A 55 17.41 -5.96 -13.03
C LEU A 55 17.94 -7.40 -13.03
N ARG A 56 19.12 -7.61 -12.45
CA ARG A 56 19.70 -8.95 -12.28
C ARG A 56 18.84 -9.79 -11.33
N ARG A 57 18.84 -11.11 -11.55
CA ARG A 57 18.20 -12.07 -10.65
C ARG A 57 18.86 -11.99 -9.28
N GLN A 58 18.10 -11.62 -8.25
CA GLN A 58 18.63 -11.42 -6.90
C GLN A 58 17.66 -11.84 -5.82
N GLY A 59 18.16 -11.97 -4.58
CA GLY A 59 17.46 -12.46 -3.40
C GLY A 59 16.75 -11.39 -2.55
N PHE A 60 16.74 -10.12 -2.97
CA PHE A 60 15.99 -9.06 -2.26
C PHE A 60 14.79 -8.42 -3.00
N VAL A 61 14.94 -7.98 -4.25
CA VAL A 61 13.92 -7.23 -5.00
C VAL A 61 13.28 -8.07 -6.11
N GLY A 62 12.00 -7.83 -6.44
CA GLY A 62 11.34 -8.39 -7.63
C GLY A 62 10.23 -9.42 -7.34
N ILE A 63 9.56 -9.88 -8.40
CA ILE A 63 8.54 -10.93 -8.34
C ILE A 63 9.24 -12.29 -8.27
N ARG A 64 9.19 -12.95 -7.12
CA ARG A 64 9.95 -14.17 -6.79
C ARG A 64 9.06 -15.39 -6.74
N LEU A 65 8.51 -15.73 -7.88
CA LEU A 65 7.77 -16.97 -8.01
C LEU A 65 8.73 -18.05 -8.53
N PRO A 66 8.54 -19.33 -8.20
CA PRO A 66 9.41 -20.40 -8.70
C PRO A 66 9.59 -20.35 -10.22
N VAL A 67 8.53 -19.97 -10.94
CA VAL A 67 8.55 -19.80 -12.40
C VAL A 67 9.38 -18.62 -12.88
N THR A 68 9.45 -17.52 -12.13
CA THR A 68 10.25 -16.33 -12.51
C THR A 68 11.72 -16.47 -12.12
N MET A 69 12.05 -17.43 -11.25
CA MET A 69 13.41 -17.69 -10.76
C MET A 69 14.12 -18.83 -11.49
N LYS A 70 13.46 -19.48 -12.45
CA LYS A 70 13.98 -20.65 -13.19
C LYS A 70 15.23 -20.35 -14.00
N SER A 71 15.25 -19.20 -14.67
CA SER A 71 16.35 -18.75 -15.53
C SER A 71 16.45 -17.23 -15.50
N ASP A 72 17.60 -16.68 -15.94
CA ASP A 72 17.76 -15.23 -16.06
C ASP A 72 16.84 -14.63 -17.13
N ASP A 73 16.54 -15.39 -18.17
CA ASP A 73 15.60 -14.99 -19.22
C ASP A 73 14.16 -14.96 -18.69
N ALA A 74 13.73 -15.99 -17.93
CA ALA A 74 12.43 -16.00 -17.26
C ALA A 74 12.29 -14.83 -16.28
N TRP A 75 13.37 -14.51 -15.55
CA TRP A 75 13.42 -13.35 -14.66
C TRP A 75 13.27 -12.03 -15.43
N ALA A 76 14.03 -11.84 -16.50
CA ALA A 76 14.00 -10.63 -17.30
C ALA A 76 12.63 -10.46 -17.99
N ALA A 77 12.09 -11.51 -18.60
CA ALA A 77 10.80 -11.51 -19.27
C ALA A 77 9.66 -11.16 -18.30
N ALA A 78 9.67 -11.74 -17.09
CA ALA A 78 8.70 -11.45 -16.05
C ALA A 78 8.70 -9.96 -15.66
N HIS A 79 9.88 -9.38 -15.42
CA HIS A 79 10.00 -8.00 -14.95
C HIS A 79 9.76 -6.98 -16.05
N VAL A 80 10.06 -7.29 -17.31
CA VAL A 80 9.65 -6.48 -18.46
C VAL A 80 8.13 -6.44 -18.57
N ALA A 81 7.47 -7.60 -18.46
CA ALA A 81 6.01 -7.70 -18.56
C ALA A 81 5.28 -7.05 -17.37
N ALA A 82 5.86 -7.11 -16.17
CA ALA A 82 5.31 -6.49 -14.97
C ALA A 82 5.45 -4.97 -14.93
N ALA A 83 6.47 -4.41 -15.61
CA ALA A 83 6.86 -3.01 -15.45
C ALA A 83 5.74 -1.98 -15.68
N PRO A 84 4.85 -2.11 -16.68
CA PRO A 84 3.77 -1.14 -16.87
C PRO A 84 2.82 -1.07 -15.66
N MET A 85 2.41 -2.22 -15.13
CA MET A 85 1.51 -2.29 -13.97
C MET A 85 2.21 -1.78 -12.71
N LEU A 86 3.48 -2.14 -12.49
CA LEU A 86 4.26 -1.63 -11.38
C LEU A 86 4.42 -0.10 -11.42
N ARG A 87 4.56 0.51 -12.62
CA ARG A 87 4.60 1.97 -12.77
C ARG A 87 3.28 2.62 -12.40
N ILE A 88 2.13 2.03 -12.77
CA ILE A 88 0.82 2.57 -12.39
C ILE A 88 0.65 2.53 -10.87
N GLY A 89 0.98 1.41 -10.23
CA GLY A 89 0.97 1.30 -8.76
C GLY A 89 1.91 2.29 -8.08
N ALA A 90 3.12 2.45 -8.61
CA ALA A 90 4.09 3.42 -8.13
C ALA A 90 3.60 4.87 -8.29
N ALA A 91 2.98 5.22 -9.42
CA ALA A 91 2.36 6.54 -9.62
C ALA A 91 1.28 6.81 -8.57
N ALA A 92 0.41 5.85 -8.31
CA ALA A 92 -0.64 5.97 -7.31
C ALA A 92 -0.07 6.22 -5.91
N ALA A 93 1.00 5.50 -5.51
CA ALA A 93 1.68 5.73 -4.24
C ALA A 93 2.36 7.10 -4.17
N ILE A 94 3.05 7.54 -5.24
CA ILE A 94 3.71 8.85 -5.27
C ILE A 94 2.67 9.96 -5.15
N LEU A 95 1.61 9.92 -5.96
CA LEU A 95 0.56 10.94 -5.96
C LEU A 95 -0.24 10.94 -4.66
N GLY A 96 -0.61 9.76 -4.14
CA GLY A 96 -1.31 9.63 -2.86
C GLY A 96 -0.45 10.08 -1.67
N GLY A 97 0.84 9.74 -1.68
CA GLY A 97 1.80 10.14 -0.65
C GLY A 97 2.06 11.65 -0.65
N LEU A 98 2.42 12.23 -1.79
CA LEU A 98 2.67 13.67 -1.92
C LEU A 98 1.39 14.50 -1.69
N GLY A 99 0.25 14.04 -2.23
CA GLY A 99 -1.04 14.66 -1.95
C GLY A 99 -1.40 14.61 -0.46
N GLY A 100 -1.12 13.48 0.21
CA GLY A 100 -1.31 13.33 1.65
C GLY A 100 -0.43 14.28 2.47
N VAL A 101 0.82 14.49 2.06
CA VAL A 101 1.72 15.47 2.69
C VAL A 101 1.16 16.89 2.57
N VAL A 102 0.75 17.29 1.37
CA VAL A 102 0.19 18.64 1.13
C VAL A 102 -1.10 18.83 1.94
N ALA A 103 -2.02 17.88 1.89
CA ALA A 103 -3.27 17.93 2.65
C ALA A 103 -3.03 17.98 4.17
N GLY A 104 -2.08 17.19 4.67
CA GLY A 104 -1.70 17.20 6.08
C GLY A 104 -1.11 18.54 6.53
N ALA A 105 -0.26 19.14 5.71
CA ALA A 105 0.38 20.43 5.99
C ALA A 105 -0.61 21.60 6.10
N VAL A 106 -1.73 21.55 5.37
CA VAL A 106 -2.80 22.58 5.42
C VAL A 106 -3.92 22.24 6.41
N GLY A 107 -3.75 21.21 7.25
CA GLY A 107 -4.73 20.82 8.27
C GLY A 107 -5.91 19.99 7.76
N ALA A 108 -5.88 19.52 6.51
CA ALA A 108 -6.95 18.69 5.92
C ALA A 108 -6.74 17.19 6.23
N GLY A 109 -6.79 16.82 7.52
CA GLY A 109 -6.45 15.48 8.01
C GLY A 109 -7.21 14.33 7.36
N THR A 110 -8.54 14.45 7.21
CA THR A 110 -9.38 13.42 6.56
C THR A 110 -9.00 13.22 5.08
N VAL A 111 -8.69 14.31 4.37
CA VAL A 111 -8.24 14.25 2.97
C VAL A 111 -6.87 13.57 2.90
N ALA A 112 -5.96 13.92 3.79
CA ALA A 112 -4.63 13.30 3.86
C ALA A 112 -4.72 11.79 4.08
N GLN A 113 -5.57 11.35 5.01
CA GLN A 113 -5.79 9.93 5.29
C GLN A 113 -6.43 9.21 4.10
N GLY A 114 -7.40 9.83 3.42
CA GLY A 114 -8.02 9.29 2.21
C GLY A 114 -7.00 9.10 1.08
N LEU A 115 -6.17 10.11 0.82
CA LEU A 115 -5.12 10.04 -0.22
C LEU A 115 -4.07 8.97 0.10
N PHE A 116 -3.68 8.82 1.36
CA PHE A 116 -2.79 7.76 1.81
C PHE A 116 -3.35 6.36 1.50
N TRP A 117 -4.63 6.11 1.84
CA TRP A 117 -5.25 4.81 1.59
C TRP A 117 -5.46 4.54 0.10
N VAL A 118 -5.87 5.53 -0.69
CA VAL A 118 -5.99 5.41 -2.14
C VAL A 118 -4.64 5.08 -2.78
N GLY A 119 -3.57 5.78 -2.40
CA GLY A 119 -2.22 5.51 -2.90
C GLY A 119 -1.71 4.12 -2.50
N THR A 120 -1.97 3.71 -1.25
CA THR A 120 -1.61 2.38 -0.74
C THR A 120 -2.37 1.27 -1.47
N ALA A 121 -3.68 1.40 -1.60
CA ALA A 121 -4.52 0.44 -2.32
C ALA A 121 -4.13 0.34 -3.79
N GLY A 122 -3.84 1.47 -4.43
CA GLY A 122 -3.32 1.52 -5.79
C GLY A 122 -2.00 0.76 -5.93
N LEU A 123 -1.03 1.04 -5.06
CA LEU A 123 0.26 0.35 -5.08
C LEU A 123 0.11 -1.15 -4.90
N VAL A 124 -0.58 -1.59 -3.85
CA VAL A 124 -0.76 -3.01 -3.54
C VAL A 124 -1.54 -3.71 -4.64
N GLY A 125 -2.66 -3.13 -5.09
CA GLY A 125 -3.51 -3.71 -6.13
C GLY A 125 -2.75 -3.92 -7.44
N TRP A 126 -1.98 -2.92 -7.89
CA TRP A 126 -1.19 -3.03 -9.11
C TRP A 126 0.04 -3.93 -8.97
N VAL A 127 0.67 -4.00 -7.80
CA VAL A 127 1.74 -4.97 -7.52
C VAL A 127 1.22 -6.40 -7.61
N ILE A 128 0.06 -6.68 -7.02
CA ILE A 128 -0.59 -7.99 -7.11
C ILE A 128 -0.96 -8.28 -8.57
N ALA A 129 -1.60 -7.34 -9.25
CA ALA A 129 -2.02 -7.51 -10.64
C ALA A 129 -0.83 -7.74 -11.59
N ALA A 130 0.32 -7.12 -11.33
CA ALA A 130 1.56 -7.31 -12.10
C ALA A 130 2.08 -8.76 -12.08
N THR A 131 1.68 -9.58 -11.10
CA THR A 131 2.09 -10.99 -11.05
C THR A 131 1.55 -11.80 -12.23
N VAL A 132 0.36 -11.45 -12.76
CA VAL A 132 -0.28 -12.17 -13.86
C VAL A 132 0.55 -12.11 -15.15
N PRO A 133 0.87 -10.92 -15.71
CA PRO A 133 1.72 -10.85 -16.89
C PRO A 133 3.13 -11.35 -16.61
N ALA A 134 3.66 -11.17 -15.39
CA ALA A 134 4.97 -11.70 -15.01
C ALA A 134 5.05 -13.23 -15.13
N VAL A 135 4.08 -13.94 -14.55
CA VAL A 135 3.99 -15.41 -14.61
C VAL A 135 3.78 -15.88 -16.05
N ARG A 136 2.90 -15.21 -16.80
CA ARG A 136 2.63 -15.56 -18.21
C ARG A 136 3.88 -15.40 -19.08
N ALA A 137 4.67 -14.35 -18.86
CA ALA A 137 5.91 -14.13 -19.58
C ALA A 137 6.97 -15.17 -19.19
N ALA A 138 7.18 -15.42 -17.90
CA ALA A 138 8.16 -16.40 -17.44
C ALA A 138 7.87 -17.84 -17.91
N ARG A 139 6.59 -18.23 -18.02
CA ARG A 139 6.20 -19.56 -18.54
C ARG A 139 6.53 -19.79 -20.01
N ARG A 140 6.79 -18.73 -20.78
CA ARG A 140 7.18 -18.82 -22.19
C ARG A 140 8.67 -19.06 -22.35
N GLU A 141 9.45 -18.83 -21.30
CA GLU A 141 10.90 -19.02 -21.33
C GLU A 141 11.25 -20.46 -20.90
N PRO A 142 12.23 -21.08 -21.59
CA PRO A 142 12.57 -22.50 -21.43
C PRO A 142 13.26 -22.87 -20.12
#